data_AF-X0Y5T0-F1
#
_entry.id   AF-X0Y5T0-F1
#
_cell.length_a   1.000
_cell.length_b   1.000
_cell.length_c   1.000
_cell.angle_alpha   90.00
_cell.angle_beta   90.00
_cell.angle_gamma   90.00
#
_symmetry.space_group_name_H-M   'P 1'
#
loop_
_entity.id
_entity.type
_entity.pdbx_description
1 polymer ?
#
loop_
_entity_poly.entity_id
_entity_poly.type
_entity_poly.pdbx_seq_one_letter_code
_entity_poly.pdbx_strand_id
1 'polypeptide(L)'
;THKAVNVPLGFSDIPGWSFHGGATSKIAVTEITPDNHALRLGFLSSKATHNRLYVPADAPCVRFDIQVLSPVQAGVLKVFIDTTAGAHFLLGTLNIPVETPGFETKAFILPPEAQNMIVTLSFELEGVGPLDGSIRLDNIAFGPPVVDIDTDSNNDGQINACDDPIEMQEPGRFVGVNKDYDRKPVVMDANGKPLRDCDYPIGQSRPLGEEDDLVLVKLNVPNISDWNGYTAVISATTLGGLMRLWEA
;
A
#
# COMPACT_ATOMS: atom_id res chain seq x y z
N THR A 1 20.22 -8.06 33.70
CA THR A 1 18.95 -7.57 34.26
C THR A 1 18.63 -6.23 33.61
N HIS A 2 17.72 -6.21 32.62
CA HIS A 2 17.26 -4.95 32.03
C HIS A 2 16.33 -4.27 33.04
N LYS A 3 16.78 -3.17 33.65
CA LYS A 3 15.92 -2.29 34.44
C LYS A 3 15.07 -1.49 33.47
N ALA A 4 13.76 -1.73 33.46
CA ALA A 4 12.81 -0.79 32.88
C ALA A 4 12.94 0.54 33.64
N VAL A 5 13.32 1.60 32.93
CA VAL A 5 13.30 2.96 33.49
C VAL A 5 11.86 3.44 33.35
N ASN A 6 11.11 3.40 34.44
CA ASN A 6 9.81 4.04 34.51
C ASN A 6 10.04 5.56 34.58
N VAL A 7 9.91 6.22 33.44
CA VAL A 7 9.83 7.68 33.38
C VAL A 7 8.39 8.05 33.82
N PRO A 8 8.21 8.84 34.89
CA PRO A 8 6.88 9.27 35.29
C PRO A 8 6.27 10.12 34.18
N LEU A 9 5.14 9.69 33.62
CA LEU A 9 4.34 10.50 32.71
C LEU A 9 3.65 11.61 33.51
N GLY A 10 3.83 12.87 33.11
CA GLY A 10 2.96 13.94 33.55
C GLY A 10 1.53 13.69 33.04
N PHE A 11 0.52 14.23 33.73
CA PHE A 11 -0.91 14.05 33.41
C PHE A 11 -1.34 14.52 32.00
N SER A 12 -0.43 15.06 31.19
CA SER A 12 -0.65 15.49 29.81
C SER A 12 0.30 14.81 28.81
N ASP A 13 1.10 13.84 29.26
CA ASP A 13 2.08 13.18 28.41
C ASP A 13 1.43 12.06 27.60
N ILE A 14 1.66 12.10 26.29
CA ILE A 14 1.20 11.13 25.32
C ILE A 14 2.44 10.36 24.86
N PRO A 15 2.60 9.07 25.22
CA PRO A 15 3.69 8.24 24.73
C PRO A 15 3.79 8.32 23.21
N GLY A 16 4.99 8.58 22.69
CA GLY A 16 5.22 8.79 21.27
C GLY A 16 4.99 10.22 20.76
N TRP A 17 4.30 11.12 21.49
CA TRP A 17 3.91 12.43 20.96
C TRP A 17 4.25 13.66 21.81
N SER A 18 4.52 13.53 23.11
CA SER A 18 4.80 14.67 23.99
C SER A 18 6.20 14.65 24.62
N PHE A 19 7.12 13.83 24.11
CA PHE A 19 8.46 13.64 24.68
C PHE A 19 9.57 13.80 23.61
N HIS A 20 10.81 14.12 24.01
CA HIS A 20 11.96 14.16 23.09
C HIS A 20 11.71 14.86 21.73
N GLY A 21 11.11 16.06 21.73
CA GLY A 21 10.81 16.83 20.50
C GLY A 21 9.41 16.62 19.93
N GLY A 22 8.59 15.74 20.50
CA GLY A 22 7.17 15.66 20.20
C GLY A 22 6.39 16.83 20.79
N ALA A 23 5.32 17.24 20.11
CA ALA A 23 4.41 18.29 20.55
C ALA A 23 2.99 18.05 20.01
N THR A 24 1.96 18.33 20.81
CA THR A 24 0.56 18.34 20.36
C THR A 24 -0.12 19.62 20.85
N SER A 25 -1.07 20.16 20.10
CA SER A 25 -2.09 21.05 20.67
C SER A 25 -3.09 20.22 21.49
N LYS A 26 -3.53 20.75 22.64
CA LYS A 26 -4.30 20.08 23.73
C LYS A 26 -5.19 18.89 23.29
N ILE A 27 -5.13 17.81 24.09
CA ILE A 27 -5.95 16.58 24.04
C ILE A 27 -6.08 16.02 22.61
N ALA A 28 -5.00 15.39 22.15
CA ALA A 28 -4.93 14.78 20.83
C ALA A 28 -5.04 13.26 20.85
N VAL A 29 -5.37 12.61 21.98
CA VAL A 29 -5.52 11.13 22.02
C VAL A 29 -6.98 10.77 22.14
N THR A 30 -7.46 9.89 21.26
CA THR A 30 -8.80 9.33 21.34
C THR A 30 -8.70 7.82 21.52
N GLU A 31 -9.40 7.31 22.52
CA GLU A 31 -9.59 5.87 22.72
C GLU A 31 -10.39 5.30 21.53
N ILE A 32 -9.84 4.29 20.87
CA ILE A 32 -10.53 3.51 19.83
C ILE A 32 -11.19 2.29 20.50
N THR A 33 -10.45 1.63 21.39
CA THR A 33 -10.88 0.53 22.26
C THR A 33 -10.19 0.70 23.62
N PRO A 34 -10.58 -0.03 24.69
CA PRO A 34 -9.94 0.08 26.00
C PRO A 34 -8.41 -0.09 25.99
N ASP A 35 -7.88 -0.81 25.00
CA ASP A 35 -6.45 -1.10 24.85
C ASP A 35 -5.81 -0.42 23.63
N ASN A 36 -6.57 0.33 22.83
CA ASN A 36 -6.04 0.98 21.62
C ASN A 36 -6.41 2.47 21.55
N HIS A 37 -5.41 3.29 21.24
CA HIS A 37 -5.51 4.73 21.22
C HIS A 37 -4.87 5.26 19.95
N ALA A 38 -5.52 6.24 19.30
CA ALA A 38 -4.94 6.93 18.16
C ALA A 38 -4.79 8.43 18.44
N LEU A 39 -3.87 9.05 17.70
CA LEU A 39 -3.75 10.49 17.66
C LEU A 39 -4.91 11.07 16.83
N ARG A 40 -5.66 12.02 17.37
CA ARG A 40 -6.72 12.75 16.69
C ARG A 40 -6.28 14.16 16.36
N LEU A 41 -6.40 14.52 15.07
CA LEU A 41 -6.25 15.89 14.60
C LEU A 41 -7.62 16.47 14.19
N GLY A 42 -7.81 17.76 14.40
CA GLY A 42 -9.03 18.49 14.07
C GLY A 42 -8.90 19.97 14.40
N PHE A 43 -10.02 20.70 14.48
CA PHE A 43 -10.02 22.14 14.74
C PHE A 43 -9.23 22.58 16.00
N LEU A 44 -9.40 21.87 17.12
CA LEU A 44 -8.74 22.20 18.38
C LEU A 44 -7.29 21.69 18.45
N SER A 45 -6.95 20.72 17.61
CA SER A 45 -5.66 20.04 17.57
C SER A 45 -5.23 19.78 16.13
N SER A 46 -4.98 20.84 15.34
CA SER A 46 -4.69 20.67 13.90
C SER A 46 -3.27 20.22 13.60
N LYS A 47 -2.39 20.15 14.61
CA LYS A 47 -0.99 19.82 14.44
C LYS A 47 -0.49 18.89 15.54
N ALA A 48 0.31 17.91 15.14
CA ALA A 48 1.07 17.08 16.06
C ALA A 48 2.44 16.76 15.48
N THR A 49 3.43 16.70 16.37
CA THR A 49 4.79 16.25 16.09
C THR A 49 5.05 15.04 16.96
N HIS A 50 5.46 13.94 16.33
CA HIS A 50 5.89 12.74 17.01
C HIS A 50 7.24 12.98 17.69
N ASN A 51 7.52 12.22 18.75
CA ASN A 51 8.82 12.16 19.40
C ASN A 51 9.92 11.83 18.39
N ARG A 52 11.18 12.14 18.73
CA ARG A 52 12.32 11.74 17.92
C ARG A 52 12.30 10.23 17.59
N LEU A 53 12.42 9.94 16.31
CA LEU A 53 12.46 8.60 15.72
C LEU A 53 13.81 8.39 15.05
N TYR A 54 14.31 7.16 15.04
CA TYR A 54 15.46 6.78 14.21
C TYR A 54 14.94 6.22 12.88
N VAL A 55 15.44 6.76 11.77
CA VAL A 55 15.16 6.28 10.42
C VAL A 55 16.26 5.28 10.02
N PRO A 56 15.94 4.01 9.74
CA PRO A 56 16.90 3.05 9.20
C PRO A 56 17.53 3.52 7.89
N ALA A 57 18.77 3.10 7.61
CA ALA A 57 19.49 3.47 6.40
C ALA A 57 18.82 2.94 5.11
N ASP A 58 18.09 1.83 5.24
CA ASP A 58 17.43 1.10 4.16
C ASP A 58 15.92 1.36 4.11
N ALA A 59 15.38 2.26 4.93
CA ALA A 59 13.96 2.58 4.93
C ALA A 59 13.60 3.46 3.72
N PRO A 60 12.82 2.98 2.74
CA PRO A 60 12.44 3.77 1.58
C PRO A 60 11.30 4.75 1.88
N CYS A 61 10.45 4.45 2.87
CA CYS A 61 9.30 5.28 3.21
C CYS A 61 8.98 5.28 4.71
N VAL A 62 8.18 6.26 5.11
CA VAL A 62 7.39 6.24 6.34
C VAL A 62 5.96 5.87 6.01
N ARG A 63 5.36 5.06 6.86
CA ARG A 63 3.97 4.61 6.78
C ARG A 63 3.23 4.99 8.06
N PHE A 64 1.94 5.22 7.92
CA PHE A 64 1.02 5.44 9.02
C PHE A 64 -0.40 5.11 8.57
N ASP A 65 -1.25 4.78 9.52
CA ASP A 65 -2.66 4.55 9.27
C ASP A 65 -3.45 5.83 9.53
N ILE A 66 -4.40 6.14 8.66
CA ILE A 66 -5.30 7.29 8.79
C ILE A 66 -6.76 6.85 8.73
N GLN A 67 -7.60 7.38 9.62
CA GLN A 67 -9.05 7.28 9.52
C GLN A 67 -9.64 8.69 9.44
N VAL A 68 -10.44 8.98 8.42
CA VAL A 68 -11.19 10.24 8.33
C VAL A 68 -12.53 10.05 9.02
N LEU A 69 -12.74 10.70 10.16
CA LEU A 69 -13.98 10.59 10.94
C LEU A 69 -15.06 11.56 10.48
N SER A 70 -14.63 12.72 10.01
CA SER A 70 -15.52 13.75 9.50
C SER A 70 -14.73 14.48 8.43
N PRO A 71 -15.21 14.48 7.18
CA PRO A 71 -14.48 15.10 6.09
C PRO A 71 -14.42 16.62 6.27
N VAL A 72 -13.37 17.23 5.74
CA VAL A 72 -13.20 18.67 5.69
C VAL A 72 -13.35 19.10 4.24
N GLN A 73 -14.18 20.09 3.97
CA GLN A 73 -14.24 20.68 2.62
C GLN A 73 -12.88 21.29 2.29
N ALA A 74 -12.21 20.74 1.27
CA ALA A 74 -10.83 21.09 0.89
C ALA A 74 -9.79 20.87 2.01
N GLY A 75 -10.03 19.94 2.94
CA GLY A 75 -9.03 19.61 3.95
C GLY A 75 -7.84 18.89 3.35
N VAL A 76 -6.66 19.24 3.86
CA VAL A 76 -5.39 18.67 3.43
C VAL A 76 -4.58 18.31 4.66
N LEU A 77 -4.14 17.05 4.73
CA LEU A 77 -3.12 16.63 5.69
C LEU A 77 -1.75 16.77 5.04
N LYS A 78 -0.88 17.58 5.64
CA LYS A 78 0.54 17.69 5.27
C LYS A 78 1.39 16.88 6.23
N VAL A 79 2.37 16.17 5.69
CA VAL A 79 3.31 15.36 6.48
C VAL A 79 4.71 15.85 6.25
N PHE A 80 5.41 16.17 7.33
CA PHE A 80 6.76 16.72 7.32
C PHE A 80 7.72 15.83 8.09
N ILE A 81 8.99 15.86 7.67
CA ILE A 81 10.10 15.27 8.41
C ILE A 81 11.17 16.34 8.66
N ASP A 82 11.62 16.41 9.90
CA ASP A 82 12.68 17.32 10.33
C ASP A 82 13.88 16.50 10.79
N THR A 83 15.06 16.77 10.23
CA THR A 83 16.29 16.10 10.66
C THR A 83 16.92 16.84 11.84
N THR A 84 17.67 16.12 12.69
CA THR A 84 18.44 16.77 13.76
C THR A 84 19.53 17.73 13.24
N ALA A 85 19.86 17.67 11.93
CA ALA A 85 20.73 18.61 11.26
C ALA A 85 20.03 19.92 10.85
N GLY A 86 18.73 20.05 11.10
CA GLY A 86 17.94 21.25 10.84
C GLY A 86 17.29 21.32 9.45
N ALA A 87 17.32 20.22 8.68
CA ALA A 87 16.61 20.17 7.41
C ALA A 87 15.13 19.87 7.64
N HIS A 88 14.24 20.57 6.91
CA HIS A 88 12.79 20.45 6.98
C HIS A 88 12.24 20.06 5.61
N PHE A 89 11.59 18.90 5.51
CA PHE A 89 11.06 18.37 4.26
C PHE A 89 9.56 18.13 4.35
N LEU A 90 8.81 18.58 3.34
CA LEU A 90 7.44 18.10 3.08
C LEU A 90 7.54 16.74 2.39
N LEU A 91 7.09 15.68 3.06
CA LEU A 91 7.04 14.34 2.50
C LEU A 91 5.89 14.18 1.50
N GLY A 92 4.75 14.81 1.80
CA GLY A 92 3.60 14.80 0.90
C GLY A 92 2.33 15.37 1.53
N THR A 93 1.27 15.35 0.74
CA THR A 93 -0.05 15.88 1.09
C THR A 93 -1.14 14.87 0.77
N LEU A 94 -2.13 14.73 1.65
CA LEU A 94 -3.33 13.92 1.42
C LEU A 94 -4.55 14.81 1.44
N ASN A 95 -5.39 14.71 0.40
CA ASN A 95 -6.72 15.30 0.42
C ASN A 95 -7.63 14.44 1.31
N ILE A 96 -8.44 15.05 2.16
CA ILE A 96 -9.38 14.36 3.06
C ILE A 96 -10.86 14.72 2.79
N PRO A 97 -11.37 14.63 1.54
CA PRO A 97 -12.72 15.08 1.21
C PRO A 97 -13.82 14.09 1.62
N VAL A 98 -13.48 12.85 1.99
CA VAL A 98 -14.45 11.77 2.24
C VAL A 98 -14.12 11.08 3.57
N GLU A 99 -15.17 10.71 4.30
CA GLU A 99 -15.08 9.87 5.50
C GLU A 99 -14.63 8.45 5.13
N THR A 100 -13.77 7.84 5.94
CA THR A 100 -13.33 6.47 5.70
C THR A 100 -13.99 5.53 6.71
N PRO A 101 -14.48 4.34 6.29
CA PRO A 101 -15.14 3.40 7.19
C PRO A 101 -14.18 2.84 8.27
N GLY A 102 -12.86 2.90 8.02
CA GLY A 102 -11.82 2.44 8.91
C GLY A 102 -10.48 3.13 8.63
N PHE A 103 -9.42 2.55 9.20
CA PHE A 103 -8.05 2.97 8.95
C PHE A 103 -7.59 2.53 7.56
N GLU A 104 -6.95 3.46 6.85
CA GLU A 104 -6.25 3.21 5.59
C GLU A 104 -4.76 3.49 5.79
N THR A 105 -3.90 2.61 5.29
CA THR A 105 -2.45 2.84 5.33
C THR A 105 -2.04 3.83 4.25
N LYS A 106 -1.22 4.82 4.62
CA LYS A 106 -0.59 5.78 3.69
C LYS A 106 0.91 5.71 3.83
N ALA A 107 1.62 6.02 2.75
CA ALA A 107 3.07 5.97 2.70
C ALA A 107 3.64 7.19 1.97
N PHE A 108 4.75 7.73 2.48
CA PHE A 108 5.52 8.75 1.78
C PHE A 108 7.00 8.37 1.71
N ILE A 109 7.58 8.58 0.53
CA ILE A 109 8.99 8.33 0.27
C ILE A 109 9.83 9.25 1.14
N LEU A 110 10.86 8.69 1.77
CA LEU A 110 11.80 9.44 2.58
C LEU A 110 12.87 10.08 1.69
N PRO A 111 13.25 11.35 1.94
CA PRO A 111 14.43 11.93 1.32
C PRO A 111 15.68 11.16 1.80
N PRO A 112 16.67 10.89 0.94
CA PRO A 112 17.91 10.21 1.35
C PRO A 112 18.61 10.91 2.53
N GLU A 113 18.49 12.22 2.65
CA GLU A 113 19.04 13.04 3.73
C GLU A 113 18.42 12.76 5.09
N ALA A 114 17.25 12.12 5.15
CA ALA A 114 16.60 11.72 6.39
C ALA A 114 16.90 10.26 6.78
N GLN A 115 17.52 9.46 5.90
CA GLN A 115 17.89 8.06 6.20
C GLN A 115 19.11 8.00 7.12
N ASN A 116 19.17 6.95 7.96
CA ASN A 116 20.25 6.76 8.95
C ASN A 116 20.39 7.96 9.92
N MET A 117 19.29 8.63 10.23
CA MET A 117 19.26 9.82 11.09
C MET A 117 18.20 9.74 12.17
N ILE A 118 18.36 10.56 13.21
CA ILE A 118 17.28 10.88 14.13
C ILE A 118 16.48 12.03 13.54
N VAL A 119 15.15 11.87 13.53
CA VAL A 119 14.20 12.82 12.93
C VAL A 119 13.02 13.07 13.86
N THR A 120 12.23 14.11 13.59
CA THR A 120 10.85 14.21 14.06
C THR A 120 9.89 14.18 12.88
N LEU A 121 8.73 13.53 13.06
CA LEU A 121 7.66 13.45 12.06
C LEU A 121 6.53 14.37 12.51
N SER A 122 6.09 15.28 11.64
CA SER A 122 5.02 16.24 11.95
C SER A 122 3.85 16.09 10.98
N PHE A 123 2.65 16.23 11.52
CA PHE A 123 1.38 16.19 10.81
C PHE A 123 0.67 17.52 11.00
N GLU A 124 0.20 18.11 9.91
CA GLU A 124 -0.53 19.38 9.92
C GLU A 124 -1.79 19.26 9.08
N LEU A 125 -2.93 19.40 9.74
CA LEU A 125 -4.25 19.34 9.14
C LEU A 125 -4.74 20.76 8.82
N GLU A 126 -4.84 21.07 7.54
CA GLU A 126 -5.33 22.35 7.04
C GLU A 126 -6.80 22.28 6.63
N GLY A 127 -7.43 23.45 6.55
CA GLY A 127 -8.83 23.60 6.13
C GLY A 127 -9.86 23.29 7.21
N VAL A 128 -9.43 22.93 8.43
CA VAL A 128 -10.35 22.62 9.54
C VAL A 128 -11.03 23.88 10.10
N GLY A 129 -12.36 23.92 9.97
CA GLY A 129 -13.20 24.96 10.56
C GLY A 129 -13.68 24.58 11.98
N PRO A 130 -14.27 25.52 12.74
CA PRO A 130 -14.73 25.28 14.12
C PRO A 130 -15.71 24.11 14.29
N LEU A 131 -16.39 23.73 13.22
CA LEU A 131 -17.42 22.70 13.19
C LEU A 131 -17.01 21.49 12.33
N ASP A 132 -15.90 21.56 11.61
CA ASP A 132 -15.63 20.65 10.49
C ASP A 132 -14.27 19.98 10.59
N GLY A 133 -14.39 18.67 10.76
CA GLY A 133 -13.48 17.65 10.30
C GLY A 133 -12.36 17.25 11.23
N SER A 134 -12.20 15.94 11.31
CA SER A 134 -11.19 15.32 12.16
C SER A 134 -10.75 14.00 11.60
N ILE A 135 -9.48 13.69 11.85
CA ILE A 135 -8.84 12.45 11.45
C ILE A 135 -8.25 11.77 12.66
N ARG A 136 -8.02 10.46 12.56
CA ARG A 136 -7.16 9.69 13.46
C ARG A 136 -5.91 9.24 12.72
N LEU A 137 -4.80 9.16 13.43
CA LEU A 137 -3.49 8.72 12.96
C LEU A 137 -2.97 7.64 13.92
N ASP A 138 -2.45 6.54 13.38
CA ASP A 138 -1.92 5.42 14.15
C ASP A 138 -0.80 4.66 13.39
N ASN A 139 -0.19 3.67 14.04
CA ASN A 139 0.73 2.68 13.44
C ASN A 139 1.87 3.28 12.61
N ILE A 140 2.52 4.33 13.13
CA ILE A 140 3.66 4.95 12.45
C ILE A 140 4.84 3.97 12.40
N ALA A 141 5.34 3.69 11.20
CA ALA A 141 6.44 2.76 10.99
C ALA A 141 7.31 3.17 9.79
N PHE A 142 8.57 2.76 9.82
CA PHE A 142 9.44 2.78 8.63
C PHE A 142 9.46 1.40 7.99
N GLY A 143 9.55 1.35 6.66
CA GLY A 143 9.59 0.07 5.96
C GLY A 143 9.40 0.21 4.46
N PRO A 144 9.25 -0.91 3.73
CA PRO A 144 8.93 -0.87 2.30
C PRO A 144 7.54 -0.24 2.07
N PRO A 145 7.30 0.38 0.90
CA PRO A 145 5.96 0.82 0.54
C PRO A 145 5.02 -0.40 0.49
N VAL A 146 3.81 -0.22 1.03
CA VAL A 146 2.70 -1.15 0.79
C VAL A 146 2.03 -0.63 -0.47
N VAL A 147 2.03 -1.44 -1.52
CA VAL A 147 1.36 -1.12 -2.78
C VAL A 147 0.09 -1.94 -2.79
N ASP A 148 -1.03 -1.22 -2.77
CA ASP A 148 -2.31 -1.80 -3.13
C ASP A 148 -2.40 -1.81 -4.65
N ILE A 149 -2.66 -2.97 -5.25
CA ILE A 149 -2.77 -3.12 -6.71
C ILE A 149 -4.23 -3.40 -7.03
N ASP A 150 -5.12 -2.51 -6.56
CA ASP A 150 -6.48 -2.48 -7.05
C ASP A 150 -6.42 -2.36 -8.58
N THR A 151 -7.06 -3.29 -9.26
CA THR A 151 -7.09 -3.31 -10.72
C THR A 151 -8.54 -3.13 -11.16
N ASP A 152 -8.81 -2.24 -12.13
CA ASP A 152 -10.11 -2.18 -12.82
C ASP A 152 -10.29 -3.45 -13.65
N SER A 153 -10.56 -4.56 -12.96
CA SER A 153 -10.51 -5.92 -13.51
C SER A 153 -11.70 -6.19 -14.43
N ASN A 154 -12.79 -5.43 -14.25
CA ASN A 154 -13.96 -5.48 -15.10
C ASN A 154 -13.87 -4.49 -16.29
N ASN A 155 -12.90 -3.57 -16.28
CA ASN A 155 -12.62 -2.54 -17.28
C ASN A 155 -13.82 -1.60 -17.55
N ASP A 156 -14.49 -1.14 -16.49
CA ASP A 156 -15.61 -0.18 -16.54
C ASP A 156 -15.16 1.28 -16.33
N GLY A 157 -13.87 1.50 -16.08
CA GLY A 157 -13.27 2.82 -15.87
C GLY A 157 -13.42 3.34 -14.44
N GLN A 158 -13.87 2.49 -13.51
CA GLN A 158 -13.92 2.76 -12.08
C GLN A 158 -13.13 1.67 -11.35
N ILE A 159 -12.57 2.02 -10.20
CA ILE A 159 -12.00 1.05 -9.26
C ILE A 159 -12.96 1.04 -8.07
N ASN A 160 -13.73 -0.03 -7.93
CA ASN A 160 -14.80 -0.16 -6.95
C ASN A 160 -14.94 -1.60 -6.43
N ALA A 161 -15.86 -1.82 -5.49
CA ALA A 161 -16.04 -3.12 -4.84
C ALA A 161 -16.46 -4.28 -5.78
N CYS A 162 -16.87 -3.98 -7.02
CA CYS A 162 -17.15 -4.99 -8.04
C CYS A 162 -15.87 -5.48 -8.74
N ASP A 163 -14.75 -4.76 -8.61
CA ASP A 163 -13.50 -5.08 -9.29
C ASP A 163 -12.69 -6.17 -8.58
N ASP A 164 -12.92 -6.40 -7.28
CA ASP A 164 -12.11 -7.37 -6.53
C ASP A 164 -12.87 -8.30 -5.57
N PRO A 165 -13.47 -9.38 -6.09
CA PRO A 165 -13.76 -10.58 -5.31
C PRO A 165 -12.51 -11.44 -5.07
N ILE A 166 -11.45 -11.26 -5.87
CA ILE A 166 -10.26 -12.15 -5.89
C ILE A 166 -9.27 -11.83 -4.78
N GLU A 167 -9.17 -10.57 -4.34
CA GLU A 167 -8.31 -10.13 -3.23
C GLU A 167 -8.80 -10.61 -1.85
N MET A 168 -10.08 -10.99 -1.77
CA MET A 168 -10.68 -11.59 -0.58
C MET A 168 -10.51 -13.12 -0.52
N GLN A 169 -9.85 -13.72 -1.51
CA GLN A 169 -9.55 -15.15 -1.52
C GLN A 169 -8.19 -15.39 -0.87
N GLU A 170 -8.02 -16.54 -0.22
CA GLU A 170 -6.67 -16.99 0.17
C GLU A 170 -5.75 -16.98 -1.07
N PRO A 171 -4.45 -16.65 -0.93
CA PRO A 171 -3.51 -16.52 -2.04
C PRO A 171 -3.70 -17.63 -3.10
N GLY A 172 -4.31 -17.23 -4.21
CA GLY A 172 -4.81 -18.16 -5.22
C GLY A 172 -3.72 -18.63 -6.17
N ARG A 173 -3.81 -19.90 -6.57
CA ARG A 173 -2.98 -20.50 -7.61
C ARG A 173 -3.35 -19.90 -8.98
N PHE A 174 -2.36 -19.41 -9.72
CA PHE A 174 -2.55 -18.93 -11.11
C PHE A 174 -3.26 -20.00 -11.96
N VAL A 175 -4.42 -19.68 -12.50
CA VAL A 175 -5.13 -20.49 -13.50
C VAL A 175 -4.96 -19.82 -14.85
N GLY A 176 -4.12 -20.41 -15.70
CA GLY A 176 -3.96 -19.95 -17.07
C GLY A 176 -5.24 -20.21 -17.87
N VAL A 177 -5.79 -19.19 -18.51
CA VAL A 177 -6.82 -19.32 -19.53
C VAL A 177 -6.15 -19.14 -20.89
N ASN A 178 -6.06 -20.21 -21.68
CA ASN A 178 -5.61 -20.10 -23.06
C ASN A 178 -6.73 -19.47 -23.92
N LYS A 179 -6.40 -18.50 -24.77
CA LYS A 179 -7.32 -17.81 -25.70
C LYS A 179 -6.89 -17.95 -27.16
N ASP A 180 -5.88 -18.75 -27.47
CA ASP A 180 -5.58 -19.05 -28.86
C ASP A 180 -6.69 -19.94 -29.47
N TYR A 181 -6.78 -19.88 -30.79
CA TYR A 181 -7.79 -20.58 -31.59
C TYR A 181 -7.02 -21.50 -32.52
N ASP A 182 -6.68 -22.69 -32.05
CA ASP A 182 -5.89 -23.65 -32.81
C ASP A 182 -6.78 -24.33 -33.87
N ARG A 183 -6.66 -23.85 -35.12
CA ARG A 183 -7.40 -24.41 -36.27
C ARG A 183 -6.97 -25.87 -36.55
N LYS A 184 -7.63 -26.84 -35.93
CA LYS A 184 -7.88 -28.19 -36.49
C LYS A 184 -9.40 -28.42 -36.57
N PRO A 185 -9.89 -29.37 -37.39
CA PRO A 185 -11.10 -29.19 -38.22
C PRO A 185 -12.31 -28.79 -37.39
N VAL A 186 -13.08 -27.83 -37.91
CA VAL A 186 -14.26 -27.25 -37.27
C VAL A 186 -15.10 -28.35 -36.63
N VAL A 187 -15.05 -28.46 -35.30
CA VAL A 187 -16.01 -29.28 -34.57
C VAL A 187 -17.33 -28.52 -34.66
N MET A 188 -18.27 -29.08 -35.40
CA MET A 188 -19.59 -28.51 -35.54
C MET A 188 -20.45 -28.98 -34.36
N ASP A 189 -21.31 -28.11 -33.85
CA ASP A 189 -22.39 -28.53 -32.96
C ASP A 189 -23.41 -29.42 -33.70
N ALA A 190 -24.39 -29.95 -32.97
CA ALA A 190 -25.45 -30.78 -33.54
C ALA A 190 -26.27 -30.09 -34.65
N ASN A 191 -26.12 -28.78 -34.82
CA ASN A 191 -26.81 -27.95 -35.82
C ASN A 191 -25.88 -27.49 -36.96
N GLY A 192 -24.63 -27.96 -37.01
CA GLY A 192 -23.70 -27.60 -38.08
C GLY A 192 -23.03 -26.22 -37.89
N LYS A 193 -23.06 -25.64 -36.69
CA LYS A 193 -22.37 -24.38 -36.38
C LYS A 193 -20.96 -24.67 -35.84
N PRO A 194 -19.92 -23.94 -36.27
CA PRO A 194 -18.58 -24.04 -35.68
C PRO A 194 -18.62 -23.78 -34.17
N LEU A 195 -18.14 -24.72 -33.37
CA LEU A 195 -17.83 -24.47 -31.96
C LEU A 195 -16.61 -23.55 -31.88
N ARG A 196 -16.68 -22.54 -31.03
CA ARG A 196 -15.54 -21.67 -30.66
C ARG A 196 -15.01 -22.13 -29.31
N ASP A 197 -13.74 -21.88 -29.00
CA ASP A 197 -13.19 -22.25 -27.68
C ASP A 197 -13.88 -21.55 -26.51
N CYS A 198 -14.48 -20.38 -26.75
CA CYS A 198 -15.31 -19.70 -25.76
C CYS A 198 -16.66 -20.39 -25.48
N ASP A 199 -17.03 -21.43 -26.23
CA ASP A 199 -18.24 -22.22 -26.01
C ASP A 199 -17.97 -23.41 -25.05
N TYR A 200 -16.72 -23.65 -24.60
CA TYR A 200 -16.40 -24.61 -23.54
C TYR A 200 -16.52 -23.98 -22.14
N PRO A 201 -17.00 -24.72 -21.13
CA PRO A 201 -16.97 -24.26 -19.74
C PRO A 201 -15.52 -23.94 -19.31
N ILE A 202 -15.36 -22.85 -18.57
CA ILE A 202 -14.10 -22.48 -17.91
C ILE A 202 -13.59 -23.70 -17.13
N GLY A 203 -12.35 -24.13 -17.41
CA GLY A 203 -11.71 -25.28 -16.75
C GLY A 203 -11.54 -26.56 -17.57
N GLN A 204 -11.86 -26.54 -18.88
CA GLN A 204 -11.63 -27.68 -19.79
C GLN A 204 -10.45 -27.48 -20.74
N SER A 205 -9.35 -26.88 -20.27
CA SER A 205 -8.07 -26.89 -21.00
C SER A 205 -7.62 -28.34 -21.19
N ARG A 206 -7.20 -28.72 -22.40
CA ARG A 206 -6.65 -30.06 -22.65
C ARG A 206 -5.30 -30.24 -21.92
N PRO A 207 -4.83 -31.48 -21.72
CA PRO A 207 -3.51 -31.72 -21.17
C PRO A 207 -2.41 -31.11 -22.04
N LEU A 208 -1.43 -30.46 -21.41
CA LEU A 208 -0.28 -29.77 -22.03
C LEU A 208 0.52 -30.55 -23.09
N GLY A 209 0.41 -31.89 -23.12
CA GLY A 209 1.11 -32.73 -24.09
C GLY A 209 0.52 -32.69 -25.51
N GLU A 210 -0.63 -32.03 -25.69
CA GLU A 210 -1.34 -31.91 -26.97
C GLU A 210 -1.28 -30.49 -27.56
N GLU A 211 -0.58 -29.56 -26.90
CA GLU A 211 -0.44 -28.16 -27.33
C GLU A 211 0.78 -28.03 -28.29
N ASP A 212 0.54 -27.64 -29.55
CA ASP A 212 1.52 -27.71 -30.66
C ASP A 212 2.35 -26.42 -30.87
N ASP A 213 2.14 -25.35 -30.09
CA ASP A 213 2.63 -23.99 -30.41
C ASP A 213 3.31 -23.26 -29.25
N LEU A 214 3.94 -23.99 -28.33
CA LEU A 214 4.84 -23.39 -27.34
C LEU A 214 5.99 -22.64 -28.03
N VAL A 215 5.90 -21.30 -28.07
CA VAL A 215 7.01 -20.45 -28.53
C VAL A 215 8.02 -20.31 -27.41
N LEU A 216 9.23 -20.83 -27.62
CA LEU A 216 10.34 -20.63 -26.70
C LEU A 216 10.77 -19.15 -26.72
N VAL A 217 10.41 -18.40 -25.67
CA VAL A 217 10.91 -17.05 -25.46
C VAL A 217 12.26 -17.15 -24.76
N LYS A 218 13.35 -16.83 -25.48
CA LYS A 218 14.67 -16.65 -24.86
C LYS A 218 14.72 -15.28 -24.20
N LEU A 219 14.64 -15.26 -22.87
CA LEU A 219 14.91 -14.07 -22.09
C LEU A 219 16.42 -13.80 -22.11
N ASN A 220 16.82 -12.65 -22.65
CA ASN A 220 18.22 -12.23 -22.65
C ASN A 220 18.49 -11.55 -21.30
N VAL A 221 18.71 -12.37 -20.26
CA VAL A 221 19.00 -11.87 -18.91
C VAL A 221 20.49 -11.48 -18.86
N PRO A 222 20.83 -10.21 -18.51
CA PRO A 222 22.22 -9.83 -18.32
C PRO A 222 22.86 -10.68 -17.21
N ASN A 223 24.18 -10.85 -17.24
CA ASN A 223 24.86 -11.62 -16.21
C ASN A 223 24.64 -10.96 -14.83
N ILE A 224 23.93 -11.67 -13.94
CA ILE A 224 23.56 -11.20 -12.59
C ILE A 224 24.53 -11.67 -11.51
N SER A 225 25.70 -12.23 -11.88
CA SER A 225 26.70 -12.72 -10.91
C SER A 225 27.15 -11.68 -9.89
N ASP A 226 27.02 -10.40 -10.23
CA ASP A 226 27.48 -9.28 -9.41
C ASP A 226 26.35 -8.65 -8.58
N TRP A 227 25.12 -9.18 -8.65
CA TRP A 227 23.90 -8.61 -8.06
C TRP A 227 23.58 -9.19 -6.67
N ASN A 228 24.59 -9.41 -5.84
CA ASN A 228 24.39 -9.91 -4.48
C ASN A 228 23.51 -8.97 -3.64
N GLY A 229 22.43 -9.50 -3.07
CA GLY A 229 21.51 -8.76 -2.20
C GLY A 229 20.32 -8.09 -2.91
N TYR A 230 20.17 -8.26 -4.22
CA TYR A 230 19.03 -7.73 -4.98
C TYR A 230 17.98 -8.81 -5.26
N THR A 231 16.71 -8.43 -5.24
CA THR A 231 15.60 -9.25 -5.75
C THR A 231 15.31 -8.84 -7.19
N ALA A 232 15.46 -9.77 -8.14
CA ALA A 232 15.05 -9.54 -9.53
C ALA A 232 13.55 -9.80 -9.68
N VAL A 233 12.81 -8.81 -10.18
CA VAL A 233 11.41 -8.96 -10.56
C VAL A 233 11.34 -8.98 -12.08
N ILE A 234 10.88 -10.10 -12.65
CA ILE A 234 10.64 -10.21 -14.09
C ILE A 234 9.17 -9.89 -14.33
N SER A 235 8.91 -8.70 -14.89
CA SER A 235 7.60 -8.35 -15.41
C SER A 235 7.55 -8.74 -16.89
N ALA A 236 6.68 -9.68 -17.23
CA ALA A 236 6.42 -10.06 -18.60
C ALA A 236 4.98 -9.72 -18.96
N THR A 237 4.81 -8.81 -19.91
CA THR A 237 3.50 -8.54 -20.50
C THR A 237 3.29 -9.51 -21.65
N THR A 238 2.46 -10.53 -21.46
CA THR A 238 2.01 -11.38 -22.57
C THR A 238 0.68 -10.84 -23.09
N LEU A 239 0.59 -10.65 -24.41
CA LEU A 239 -0.70 -10.50 -25.08
C LEU A 239 -1.24 -11.91 -25.35
N GLY A 240 -1.77 -12.54 -24.29
CA GLY A 240 -2.50 -13.81 -24.39
C GLY A 240 -1.64 -15.07 -24.48
N GLY A 241 -0.54 -15.19 -23.72
CA GLY A 241 0.30 -16.40 -23.74
C GLY A 241 0.84 -16.82 -22.37
N LEU A 242 1.21 -18.11 -22.26
CA LEU A 242 1.85 -18.73 -21.10
C LEU A 242 3.33 -18.33 -21.00
N MET A 243 3.77 -17.88 -19.82
CA MET A 243 5.20 -17.78 -19.48
C MET A 243 5.52 -18.77 -18.35
N ARG A 244 6.55 -19.60 -18.54
CA ARG A 244 7.06 -20.51 -17.52
C ARG A 244 8.52 -20.20 -17.27
N LEU A 245 8.85 -19.76 -16.05
CA LEU A 245 10.23 -19.64 -15.59
C LEU A 245 10.68 -20.99 -15.03
N TRP A 246 11.86 -21.44 -15.44
CA TRP A 246 12.57 -22.57 -14.84
C TRP A 246 13.92 -22.06 -14.36
N GLU A 247 14.36 -22.55 -13.21
CA GLU A 247 15.77 -22.52 -12.82
C GLU A 247 16.47 -23.64 -13.62
N ALA A 248 17.61 -23.32 -14.24
CA ALA A 248 18.42 -24.29 -14.98
C ALA A 248 19.45 -24.94 -14.05
#